data_AF-A0A1X0QI82-F1
#
_entry.id   AF-A0A1X0QI82-F1
#
_cell.length_a   1.000
_cell.length_b   1.000
_cell.length_c   1.000
_cell.angle_alpha   90.00
_cell.angle_beta   90.00
_cell.angle_gamma   90.00
#
_symmetry.space_group_name_H-M   'P 1'
#
loop_
_entity.id
_entity.type
_entity.pdbx_description
1 polymer ?
#
loop_
_entity_poly.entity_id
_entity_poly.type
_entity_poly.pdbx_seq_one_letter_code
_entity_poly.pdbx_strand_id
1 'polypeptide(L)' 'MFKGCISYSSAGRIVFIEKTMNAAMYKQILTQNLKQSALEMGLEEFIFIQDNDPKHTSRFISN' A
#
# COMPACT_ATOMS: atom_id res chain seq x y z
N MET A 1 10.59 -6.16 7.71
CA MET A 1 9.25 -6.51 7.17
C MET A 1 9.15 -5.95 5.75
N PHE A 2 8.38 -6.55 4.86
CA PHE A 2 8.18 -6.02 3.50
C PHE A 2 6.72 -5.65 3.30
N LYS A 3 6.47 -4.59 2.53
CA LYS A 3 5.14 -4.25 2.03
C LYS A 3 5.23 -4.12 0.52
N GLY A 4 4.36 -4.82 -0.19
CA GLY A 4 4.28 -4.75 -1.65
C GLY A 4 2.85 -4.84 -2.11
N CYS A 5 2.65 -4.69 -3.42
CA CYS A 5 1.37 -4.88 -4.06
C CYS A 5 1.54 -5.71 -5.33
N ILE A 6 0.48 -6.40 -5.72
CA ILE A 6 0.40 -7.17 -6.96
C ILE A 6 -0.94 -6.89 -7.61
N SER A 7 -1.01 -7.07 -8.92
CA SER A 7 -2.23 -7.04 -9.70
C SER A 7 -2.29 -8.25 -10.63
N TYR A 8 -3.36 -8.35 -11.42
CA TYR A 8 -3.45 -9.35 -12.48
C TYR A 8 -2.36 -9.15 -13.56
N SER A 9 -1.97 -7.91 -13.86
CA SER A 9 -1.01 -7.62 -14.93
C SER A 9 0.43 -7.89 -14.51
N SER A 10 0.80 -7.51 -13.28
CA SER A 10 2.19 -7.54 -12.82
C SER A 10 2.33 -7.33 -11.31
N ALA A 11 3.54 -7.55 -10.80
CA ALA A 11 3.93 -7.16 -9.45
C ALA A 11 4.28 -5.67 -9.40
N GLY A 12 3.79 -4.97 -8.39
CA GLY A 12 4.12 -3.58 -8.12
C GLY A 12 5.34 -3.43 -7.22
N ARG A 13 5.55 -2.22 -6.71
CA ARG A 13 6.72 -1.90 -5.88
C ARG A 13 6.70 -2.67 -4.56
N ILE A 14 7.90 -3.04 -4.10
CA ILE A 14 8.15 -3.63 -2.78
C ILE A 14 8.98 -2.64 -1.96
N VAL A 15 8.53 -2.36 -0.74
CA VAL A 15 9.18 -1.48 0.22
C VAL A 15 9.69 -2.30 1.40
N PHE A 16 10.97 -2.16 1.70
CA PHE A 16 11.55 -2.69 2.93
C PHE A 16 11.20 -1.77 4.11
N ILE A 17 10.74 -2.38 5.21
CA ILE A 17 10.37 -1.70 6.43
C ILE A 17 11.31 -2.20 7.54
N GLU A 18 12.17 -1.28 8.01
CA GLU A 18 13.19 -1.54 9.02
C GLU A 18 12.62 -1.77 10.42
N LYS A 19 11.46 -1.19 10.73
CA LYS A 19 10.83 -1.23 12.06
C LYS A 19 9.41 -1.80 11.99
N THR A 20 8.81 -2.07 13.15
CA THR A 20 7.39 -2.41 13.22
C THR A 20 6.55 -1.25 12.66
N MET A 21 5.74 -1.54 11.64
CA MET A 21 4.93 -0.53 10.96
C MET A 21 3.74 -0.13 11.83
N ASN A 22 3.63 1.16 12.12
CA ASN A 22 2.43 1.76 12.72
C ASN A 22 1.50 2.35 11.65
N ALA A 23 0.35 2.87 12.06
CA ALA A 23 -0.63 3.46 11.14
C ALA A 23 -0.07 4.67 10.36
N ALA A 24 0.75 5.52 10.98
CA ALA A 24 1.32 6.69 10.30
C ALA A 24 2.30 6.27 9.18
N MET A 25 3.19 5.32 9.47
CA MET A 25 4.09 4.73 8.48
C MET A 25 3.30 4.04 7.37
N TYR A 26 2.22 3.34 7.71
CA TYR A 26 1.36 2.70 6.73
C TYR A 26 0.77 3.72 5.74
N LYS A 27 0.20 4.82 6.25
CA LYS A 27 -0.33 5.92 5.41
C LYS A 27 0.74 6.51 4.50
N GLN A 28 1.94 6.72 5.02
CA GLN A 28 3.06 7.25 4.24
C GLN A 28 3.45 6.30 3.10
N ILE A 29 3.58 4.99 3.38
CA ILE A 29 3.92 3.98 2.38
C ILE A 29 2.86 3.94 1.28
N LEU A 30 1.57 3.95 1.64
CA LEU A 30 0.48 3.98 0.65
C LEU A 30 0.54 5.24 -0.22
N THR A 31 0.71 6.41 0.40
CA THR A 31 0.74 7.70 -0.31
C THR A 31 1.91 7.75 -1.29
N GLN A 32 3.07 7.21 -0.91
CA GLN A 32 4.28 7.24 -1.73
C GLN A 32 4.28 6.18 -2.85
N ASN A 33 3.63 5.03 -2.66
CA ASN A 33 3.83 3.88 -3.56
C ASN A 33 2.57 3.39 -4.27
N LEU A 34 1.36 3.59 -3.71
CA LEU A 34 0.16 2.95 -4.26
C LEU A 34 -0.16 3.44 -5.68
N LYS A 35 -0.31 4.77 -5.85
CA LYS A 35 -0.62 5.36 -7.16
C LYS A 35 0.48 5.08 -8.19
N GLN A 36 1.73 5.21 -7.77
CA GLN A 36 2.86 4.99 -8.67
C GLN A 36 2.97 3.52 -9.11
N SER A 37 2.71 2.58 -8.21
CA SER A 37 2.67 1.16 -8.57
C SER A 37 1.51 0.88 -9.52
N ALA A 38 0.32 1.46 -9.31
CA ALA A 38 -0.80 1.30 -10.23
C ALA A 38 -0.46 1.81 -11.65
N LEU A 39 0.18 2.98 -11.76
CA LEU A 39 0.65 3.52 -13.03
C LEU A 39 1.67 2.61 -13.72
N GLU A 40 2.65 2.09 -12.97
CA GLU A 40 3.67 1.16 -13.49
C GLU A 40 3.07 -0.17 -13.95
N MET A 41 1.99 -0.61 -13.30
CA MET A 41 1.23 -1.81 -13.67
C MET A 41 0.21 -1.57 -14.80
N GLY A 42 0.08 -0.34 -15.30
CA GLY A 42 -0.87 0.05 -16.35
C GLY A 42 -2.33 0.09 -15.88
N LEU A 43 -2.57 0.34 -14.58
CA LEU A 43 -3.91 0.38 -13.99
C LEU A 43 -4.40 1.84 -13.86
N GLU A 44 -5.36 2.22 -14.68
CA GLU A 44 -6.03 3.54 -14.59
C GLU A 44 -7.12 3.54 -13.50
N GLU A 45 -7.90 2.46 -13.43
CA GLU A 45 -8.90 2.23 -12.39
C GLU A 45 -8.63 0.88 -11.71
N PHE A 46 -8.67 0.87 -10.38
CA PHE A 46 -8.41 -0.35 -9.60
C PHE A 46 -9.15 -0.34 -8.27
N ILE A 47 -9.44 -1.54 -7.77
CA ILE A 47 -9.92 -1.75 -6.40
C ILE A 47 -8.71 -2.06 -5.53
N PHE A 48 -8.50 -1.26 -4.49
CA PHE A 48 -7.45 -1.52 -3.52
C PHE A 48 -7.93 -2.55 -2.48
N ILE A 49 -7.22 -3.67 -2.36
CA ILE A 49 -7.55 -4.78 -1.45
C ILE A 49 -6.43 -4.91 -0.41
N GLN A 50 -6.83 -5.05 0.86
CA GLN A 50 -5.93 -5.23 2.01
C GLN A 50 -6.64 -6.03 3.11
N ASP A 51 -5.88 -6.57 4.05
CA ASP A 51 -6.43 -7.18 5.27
C ASP A 51 -7.01 -6.13 6.24
N ASN A 52 -7.81 -6.60 7.20
CA ASN A 52 -8.48 -5.78 8.22
C ASN A 52 -7.62 -5.52 9.47
N ASP A 53 -6.29 -5.55 9.38
CA ASP A 53 -5.44 -5.24 10.54
C ASP A 53 -5.78 -3.85 11.10
N PRO A 54 -5.87 -3.68 12.44
CA PRO A 54 -6.22 -2.42 13.08
C PRO A 54 -5.42 -1.20 12.60
N LYS A 55 -4.17 -1.38 12.13
CA LYS A 55 -3.36 -0.28 11.58
C LYS A 55 -3.84 0.18 10.20
N HIS A 56 -4.51 -0.68 9.44
CA HIS A 56 -5.05 -0.38 8.12
C HIS A 56 -6.45 0.27 8.20
N THR A 57 -7.19 0.01 9.27
CA THR A 57 -8.54 0.53 9.52
C THR A 57 -8.58 1.68 10.54
N SER A 58 -7.42 2.16 10.99
CA SER A 58 -7.31 3.27 11.92
C SER A 58 -7.92 4.55 11.34
N ARG A 59 -8.61 5.35 12.18
CA ARG A 59 -9.15 6.68 11.82
C ARG A 59 -8.08 7.64 11.30
N PHE A 60 -6.80 7.38 11.60
CA PHE A 60 -5.69 8.16 11.08
C PHE A 60 -5.47 7.94 9.57
N ILE A 61 -5.91 6.78 9.06
CA ILE A 61 -5.79 6.38 7.65
C ILE A 61 -6.93 6.95 6.80
N SER A 62 -8.14 7.08 7.36
CA SER A 62 -9.28 7.72 6.67
C SER A 62 -8.97 9.20 6.38
N ASN A 63 -9.20 9.63 5.13
CA ASN A 63 -9.14 11.02 4.69
C ASN A 63 -10.32 11.84 5.21
#